data_AF-A0A1W2G177-F1
#
_entry.id   AF-A0A1W2G177-F1
#
_cell.length_a   1.000
_cell.length_b   1.000
_cell.length_c   1.000
_cell.angle_alpha   90.00
_cell.angle_beta   90.00
_cell.angle_gamma   90.00
#
_symmetry.space_group_name_H-M   'P 1'
#
loop_
_entity.id
_entity.type
_entity.pdbx_description
1 polymer ?
#
loop_
_entity_poly.entity_id
_entity_poly.type
_entity_poly.pdbx_seq_one_letter_code
_entity_poly.pdbx_strand_id
1 'polypeptide(L)'
;MRLRRVVIGGTITAVVGSVLTITSGSIPLGAPPPRDRVVEAPDGATAMQLASVQGSRVEVTAERTSTRAVYANPGGTMTAEFSAVPVRVKQGESWVAIDTTIVQKADGTVGPKAAEGDLRLSGGGQGSDLARMSKDGREFALQWPGALPKPVLKENTATYPEVLPGVDLVMIAERGGYLQHLVIKSAEAARNPQLAKVRLGVRAPGLTLQSDKGALKALDATGAEVFSSPTSVMWDSSGPMPGPATSKSAAVDVSFVDGSLQIVPDQKFLADPAVVYPVTVDPPWSPPGIYNWATVLSGKGSQPYWWTSGEHPWAQIGQCPASLGGWCNGIGEARAYFEYDTTFLHDKPVVSASLDTAVVYSPSCS
;
A
#
# COMPACT_ATOMS: atom_id res chain seq x y z
N MET A 1 49.68 47.63 -89.42
CA MET A 1 49.45 46.49 -88.52
C MET A 1 47.96 46.11 -88.63
N ARG A 2 47.65 44.83 -88.86
CA ARG A 2 46.49 44.27 -89.59
C ARG A 2 45.10 44.74 -89.07
N LEU A 3 44.28 45.52 -89.80
CA LEU A 3 43.33 45.22 -90.92
C LEU A 3 42.13 44.31 -90.57
N ARG A 4 40.91 44.87 -90.45
CA ARG A 4 39.83 44.82 -91.49
C ARG A 4 38.50 45.46 -91.05
N ARG A 5 37.72 45.82 -92.07
CA ARG A 5 36.52 46.67 -92.19
C ARG A 5 35.20 45.84 -92.14
N VAL A 6 34.07 46.45 -91.69
CA VAL A 6 32.73 46.57 -92.38
C VAL A 6 31.93 45.24 -92.60
N VAL A 7 30.60 45.02 -92.47
CA VAL A 7 29.36 45.85 -92.33
C VAL A 7 28.10 44.92 -92.17
N ILE A 8 27.02 45.49 -91.60
CA ILE A 8 25.54 45.32 -91.75
C ILE A 8 24.86 43.93 -91.86
N GLY A 9 23.76 43.78 -91.10
CA GLY A 9 22.58 42.99 -91.45
C GLY A 9 21.51 43.02 -90.34
N GLY A 10 20.36 43.66 -90.58
CA GLY A 10 19.24 43.72 -89.62
C GLY A 10 18.19 42.61 -89.85
N THR A 11 17.42 42.28 -88.80
CA THR A 11 16.25 41.40 -88.87
C THR A 11 15.16 41.82 -87.87
N ILE A 12 13.91 41.68 -88.32
CA ILE A 12 12.62 41.96 -87.65
C ILE A 12 12.28 40.84 -86.66
N THR A 13 11.58 41.13 -85.55
CA THR A 13 11.00 40.09 -84.67
C THR A 13 9.54 40.39 -84.33
N ALA A 14 8.71 39.36 -84.44
CA ALA A 14 7.25 39.35 -84.30
C ALA A 14 6.78 39.13 -82.85
N VAL A 15 5.56 39.59 -82.56
CA VAL A 15 4.86 39.48 -81.26
C VAL A 15 4.09 38.16 -81.17
N VAL A 16 4.19 37.45 -80.04
CA VAL A 16 3.38 36.26 -79.71
C VAL A 16 2.67 36.49 -78.37
N GLY A 17 1.35 36.30 -78.34
CA GLY A 17 0.51 36.42 -77.14
C GLY A 17 0.53 35.17 -76.27
N SER A 18 0.50 35.35 -74.94
CA SER A 18 0.53 34.29 -73.94
C SER A 18 -0.87 33.97 -73.41
N VAL A 19 -1.24 32.69 -73.42
CA VAL A 19 -2.45 32.15 -72.78
C VAL A 19 -2.13 31.83 -71.32
N LEU A 20 -2.95 32.33 -70.39
CA LEU A 20 -2.83 32.07 -68.95
C LEU A 20 -3.66 30.83 -68.58
N THR A 21 -3.01 29.73 -68.18
CA THR A 21 -3.66 28.54 -67.62
C THR A 21 -3.77 28.67 -66.10
N ILE A 22 -4.98 28.67 -65.56
CA ILE A 22 -5.23 28.62 -64.12
C ILE A 22 -5.30 27.15 -63.71
N THR A 23 -4.28 26.66 -63.00
CA THR A 23 -4.29 25.34 -62.36
C THR A 23 -4.89 25.44 -60.96
N SER A 24 -6.03 24.78 -60.74
CA SER A 24 -6.61 24.59 -59.42
C SER A 24 -5.71 23.67 -58.59
N GLY A 25 -4.83 24.25 -57.77
CA GLY A 25 -4.02 23.50 -56.81
C GLY A 25 -4.88 23.02 -55.65
N SER A 26 -5.13 21.72 -55.58
CA SER A 26 -5.64 21.07 -54.37
C SER A 26 -4.56 21.14 -53.29
N ILE A 27 -4.80 21.94 -52.26
CA ILE A 27 -3.99 21.90 -51.04
C ILE A 27 -4.20 20.51 -50.42
N PRO A 28 -3.16 19.67 -50.26
CA PRO A 28 -3.32 18.43 -49.53
C PRO A 28 -3.70 18.80 -48.10
N LEU A 29 -4.91 18.43 -47.68
CA LEU A 29 -5.31 18.42 -46.29
C LEU A 29 -4.33 17.49 -45.57
N GLY A 30 -3.34 18.08 -44.90
CA GLY A 30 -2.47 17.34 -43.99
C GLY A 30 -3.34 16.57 -43.01
N ALA A 31 -3.03 15.29 -42.81
CA ALA A 31 -3.74 14.48 -41.83
C ALA A 31 -3.81 15.25 -40.51
N PRO A 32 -4.98 15.32 -39.84
CA PRO A 32 -5.07 15.94 -38.53
C PRO A 32 -3.98 15.36 -37.63
N PRO A 33 -3.32 16.19 -36.79
CA PRO A 33 -2.36 15.67 -35.82
C PRO A 33 -3.04 14.55 -35.02
N PRO A 34 -2.30 13.48 -34.66
CA PRO A 34 -2.85 12.41 -33.83
C PRO A 34 -3.49 13.05 -32.61
N ARG A 35 -4.80 12.85 -32.41
CA ARG A 35 -5.45 13.29 -31.18
C ARG A 35 -4.87 12.45 -30.05
N ASP A 36 -4.42 13.10 -28.99
CA ASP A 36 -4.00 12.40 -27.79
C ASP A 36 -5.13 11.49 -27.33
N ARG A 37 -4.79 10.22 -27.05
CA ARG A 37 -5.77 9.23 -26.62
C ARG A 37 -6.34 9.65 -25.27
N VAL A 38 -7.65 9.59 -25.14
CA VAL A 38 -8.29 9.83 -23.85
C VAL A 38 -8.13 8.57 -23.02
N VAL A 39 -7.46 8.69 -21.87
CA VAL A 39 -7.14 7.54 -21.00
C VAL A 39 -8.15 7.35 -19.87
N GLU A 40 -8.93 8.38 -19.54
CA GLU A 40 -9.90 8.35 -18.46
C GLU A 40 -11.15 9.20 -18.78
N ALA A 41 -12.28 8.83 -18.16
CA ALA A 41 -13.55 9.52 -18.27
C ALA A 41 -14.33 9.44 -16.94
N PRO A 42 -15.21 10.41 -16.64
CA PRO A 42 -15.90 10.47 -15.34
C PRO A 42 -16.89 9.33 -15.11
N ASP A 43 -17.51 8.81 -16.16
CA ASP A 43 -18.57 7.81 -16.07
C ASP A 43 -18.44 6.72 -17.13
N GLY A 44 -19.12 5.60 -16.90
CA GLY A 44 -19.06 4.43 -17.76
C GLY A 44 -19.59 4.65 -19.17
N ALA A 45 -20.62 5.48 -19.35
CA ALA A 45 -21.21 5.72 -20.68
C ALA A 45 -20.25 6.54 -21.54
N THR A 46 -19.68 7.61 -20.97
CA THR A 46 -18.65 8.43 -21.63
C THR A 46 -17.42 7.59 -21.95
N ALA A 47 -16.94 6.77 -21.01
CA ALA A 47 -15.79 5.89 -21.21
C ALA A 47 -16.02 4.88 -22.35
N MET A 48 -17.20 4.27 -22.42
CA MET A 48 -17.57 3.32 -23.48
C MET A 48 -17.61 3.96 -24.86
N GLN A 49 -18.20 5.15 -24.97
CA GLN A 49 -18.23 5.89 -26.23
C GLN A 49 -16.81 6.23 -26.70
N LEU A 50 -15.97 6.74 -25.81
CA LEU A 50 -14.58 7.08 -26.11
C LEU A 50 -13.78 5.83 -26.50
N ALA A 51 -13.88 4.75 -25.72
CA ALA A 51 -13.16 3.50 -25.97
C ALA A 51 -13.53 2.89 -27.33
N SER A 52 -14.82 2.92 -27.70
CA SER A 52 -15.31 2.47 -28.99
C SER A 52 -14.75 3.30 -30.15
N VAL A 53 -14.79 4.63 -30.04
CA VAL A 53 -14.31 5.54 -31.09
C VAL A 53 -12.79 5.48 -31.26
N GLN A 54 -12.03 5.37 -30.17
CA GLN A 54 -10.57 5.47 -30.23
C GLN A 54 -9.85 4.12 -30.38
N GLY A 55 -10.54 3.00 -30.15
CA GLY A 55 -9.95 1.67 -30.25
C GLY A 55 -8.97 1.29 -29.12
N SER A 56 -8.98 2.03 -28.00
CA SER A 56 -8.21 1.71 -26.79
C SER A 56 -9.05 1.91 -25.54
N ARG A 57 -8.74 1.14 -24.49
CA ARG A 57 -9.50 1.20 -23.23
C ARG A 57 -9.47 2.58 -22.58
N VAL A 58 -10.52 2.93 -21.84
CA VAL A 58 -10.68 4.20 -21.10
C VAL A 58 -11.07 3.88 -19.68
N GLU A 59 -10.36 4.41 -18.69
CA GLU A 59 -10.71 4.23 -17.28
C GLU A 59 -11.98 5.01 -16.91
N VAL A 60 -12.83 4.41 -16.08
CA VAL A 60 -14.01 5.02 -15.47
C VAL A 60 -13.62 5.54 -14.08
N THR A 61 -13.35 6.84 -13.96
CA THR A 61 -12.78 7.40 -12.73
C THR A 61 -13.75 7.39 -11.54
N ALA A 62 -15.07 7.42 -11.79
CA ALA A 62 -16.08 7.24 -10.73
C ALA A 62 -16.05 5.85 -10.08
N GLU A 63 -15.46 4.86 -10.74
CA GLU A 63 -15.35 3.48 -10.24
C GLU A 63 -13.96 3.16 -9.66
N ARG A 64 -13.05 4.15 -9.68
CA ARG A 64 -11.69 4.03 -9.16
C ARG A 64 -11.72 4.04 -7.64
N THR A 65 -11.14 3.01 -7.04
CA THR A 65 -10.86 2.93 -5.60
C THR A 65 -9.36 2.75 -5.36
N SER A 66 -8.95 2.58 -4.11
CA SER A 66 -7.57 2.27 -3.76
C SER A 66 -7.09 0.89 -4.22
N THR A 67 -8.03 -0.04 -4.45
CA THR A 67 -7.81 -1.43 -4.83
C THR A 67 -8.47 -1.82 -6.15
N ARG A 68 -9.23 -0.91 -6.78
CA ARG A 68 -9.98 -1.20 -8.02
C ARG A 68 -9.76 -0.11 -9.07
N ALA A 69 -9.62 -0.54 -10.31
CA ALA A 69 -9.78 0.30 -11.49
C ALA A 69 -10.76 -0.37 -12.46
N VAL A 70 -11.65 0.40 -13.08
CA VAL A 70 -12.60 -0.12 -14.07
C VAL A 70 -12.34 0.56 -15.40
N TYR A 71 -12.29 -0.22 -16.47
CA TYR A 71 -12.03 0.28 -17.81
C TYR A 71 -13.15 -0.14 -18.76
N ALA A 72 -13.58 0.80 -19.61
CA ALA A 72 -14.37 0.48 -20.79
C ALA A 72 -13.46 -0.02 -21.90
N ASN A 73 -13.80 -1.15 -22.50
CA ASN A 73 -13.05 -1.75 -23.61
C ASN A 73 -13.67 -1.36 -24.96
N PRO A 74 -12.88 -1.28 -26.03
CA PRO A 74 -13.40 -0.96 -27.38
C PRO A 74 -14.48 -1.92 -27.88
N GLY A 75 -14.47 -3.18 -27.43
CA GLY A 75 -15.42 -4.21 -27.80
C GLY A 75 -16.78 -4.16 -27.09
N GLY A 76 -17.04 -3.12 -26.28
CA GLY A 76 -18.32 -2.95 -25.60
C GLY A 76 -18.46 -3.72 -24.28
N THR A 77 -17.36 -4.22 -23.72
CA THR A 77 -17.29 -4.78 -22.37
C THR A 77 -16.61 -3.80 -21.42
N MET A 78 -16.73 -4.04 -20.11
CA MET A 78 -15.90 -3.39 -19.10
C MET A 78 -15.01 -4.43 -18.41
N THR A 79 -13.81 -4.02 -18.03
CA THR A 79 -12.88 -4.82 -17.22
C THR A 79 -12.66 -4.13 -15.88
N ALA A 80 -12.89 -4.84 -14.78
CA ALA A 80 -12.45 -4.42 -13.46
C ALA A 80 -11.13 -5.12 -13.11
N GLU A 81 -10.13 -4.33 -12.76
CA GLU A 81 -8.83 -4.80 -12.27
C GLU A 81 -8.77 -4.60 -10.76
N PHE A 82 -8.39 -5.66 -10.04
CA PHE A 82 -8.32 -5.69 -8.58
C PHE A 82 -6.89 -5.75 -8.09
N SER A 83 -6.63 -5.15 -6.93
CA SER A 83 -5.38 -5.28 -6.19
C SER A 83 -5.68 -5.84 -4.80
N ALA A 84 -4.90 -6.85 -4.37
CA ALA A 84 -5.03 -7.47 -3.05
C ALA A 84 -4.58 -6.55 -1.91
N VAL A 85 -4.03 -5.39 -2.22
CA VAL A 85 -3.66 -4.34 -1.26
C VAL A 85 -3.92 -2.98 -1.90
N PRO A 86 -4.08 -1.91 -1.11
CA PRO A 86 -4.11 -0.55 -1.63
C PRO A 86 -2.85 -0.24 -2.43
N VAL A 87 -3.04 0.27 -3.66
CA VAL A 87 -1.94 0.70 -4.55
C VAL A 87 -1.96 2.21 -4.79
N ARG A 88 -3.07 2.86 -4.44
CA ARG A 88 -3.27 4.31 -4.58
C ARG A 88 -4.12 4.85 -3.43
N VAL A 89 -3.94 6.12 -3.10
CA VAL A 89 -4.77 6.83 -2.13
C VAL A 89 -5.18 8.19 -2.70
N LYS A 90 -6.34 8.69 -2.29
CA LYS A 90 -6.81 10.01 -2.67
C LYS A 90 -6.23 11.06 -1.71
N GLN A 91 -5.49 12.03 -2.25
CA GLN A 91 -4.98 13.20 -1.55
C GLN A 91 -5.60 14.46 -2.17
N GLY A 92 -6.48 15.13 -1.43
CA GLY A 92 -7.32 16.17 -2.00
C GLY A 92 -8.23 15.61 -3.10
N GLU A 93 -8.12 16.14 -4.31
CA GLU A 93 -8.89 15.66 -5.47
C GLU A 93 -8.14 14.62 -6.31
N SER A 94 -6.84 14.42 -6.07
CA SER A 94 -5.98 13.59 -6.90
C SER A 94 -5.72 12.22 -6.30
N TRP A 95 -5.62 11.21 -7.15
CA TRP A 95 -5.12 9.90 -6.79
C TRP A 95 -3.60 9.88 -6.94
N VAL A 96 -2.91 9.44 -5.90
CA VAL A 96 -1.45 9.25 -5.90
C VAL A 96 -1.12 7.81 -5.55
N ALA A 97 0.01 7.31 -6.05
CA ALA A 97 0.50 5.99 -5.67
C ALA A 97 0.81 5.96 -4.16
N ILE A 98 0.62 4.79 -3.54
CA ILE A 98 1.03 4.58 -2.14
C ILE A 98 2.56 4.71 -2.04
N ASP A 99 3.01 5.55 -1.11
CA ASP A 99 4.41 5.75 -0.70
C ASP A 99 4.46 5.85 0.83
N THR A 100 4.81 4.73 1.46
CA THR A 100 4.85 4.61 2.93
C THR A 100 6.10 5.23 3.54
N THR A 101 7.01 5.81 2.74
CA THR A 101 8.21 6.47 3.26
C THR A 101 7.83 7.56 4.27
N ILE A 102 8.26 7.41 5.52
CA ILE A 102 8.00 8.36 6.59
C ILE A 102 8.90 9.57 6.41
N VAL A 103 8.27 10.75 6.43
CA VAL A 103 8.93 12.04 6.34
C VAL A 103 8.45 12.95 7.48
N GLN A 104 9.28 13.92 7.86
CA GLN A 104 8.85 14.98 8.74
C GLN A 104 7.82 15.88 8.03
N LYS A 105 6.76 16.25 8.74
CA LYS A 105 5.69 17.13 8.28
C LYS A 105 5.91 18.56 8.78
N ALA A 106 5.26 19.52 8.14
CA ALA A 106 5.41 20.94 8.46
C ALA A 106 4.94 21.31 9.88
N ASP A 107 4.02 20.52 10.45
CA ASP A 107 3.51 20.69 11.82
C ASP A 107 4.40 20.06 12.90
N GLY A 108 5.54 19.50 12.51
CA GLY A 108 6.49 18.84 13.41
C GLY A 108 6.21 17.35 13.66
N THR A 109 5.07 16.82 13.19
CA THR A 109 4.80 15.37 13.20
C THR A 109 5.64 14.64 12.15
N VAL A 110 5.62 13.31 12.16
CA VAL A 110 6.19 12.48 11.10
C VAL A 110 5.10 11.56 10.55
N GLY A 111 5.16 11.18 9.27
CA GLY A 111 4.19 10.25 8.70
C GLY A 111 4.49 9.88 7.25
N PRO A 112 3.83 8.87 6.69
CA PRO A 112 4.05 8.42 5.32
C PRO A 112 3.77 9.55 4.32
N LYS A 113 4.42 9.53 3.15
CA LYS A 113 4.14 10.49 2.06
C LYS A 113 2.74 10.29 1.50
N ALA A 114 2.32 9.05 1.30
CA ALA A 114 0.99 8.67 0.83
C ALA A 114 0.61 7.26 1.33
N ALA A 115 -0.36 7.18 2.24
CA ALA A 115 -0.93 5.93 2.72
C ALA A 115 -2.45 6.12 2.91
N GLU A 116 -3.20 5.02 2.93
CA GLU A 116 -4.60 5.04 3.35
C GLU A 116 -4.75 5.42 4.82
N GLY A 117 -5.75 6.25 5.08
CA GLY A 117 -5.91 6.85 6.39
C GLY A 117 -4.87 7.95 6.62
N ASP A 118 -5.27 9.01 7.31
CA ASP A 118 -4.38 10.12 7.62
C ASP A 118 -3.50 9.77 8.84
N LEU A 119 -2.49 8.93 8.63
CA LEU A 119 -1.54 8.53 9.67
C LEU A 119 -0.56 9.68 9.98
N ARG A 120 -0.60 10.16 11.23
CA ARG A 120 0.41 11.03 11.83
C ARG A 120 1.01 10.36 13.05
N LEU A 121 2.32 10.43 13.17
CA LEU A 121 3.12 9.94 14.29
C LEU A 121 3.81 11.12 14.97
N SER A 122 4.11 10.97 16.25
CA SER A 122 4.83 12.00 17.02
C SER A 122 6.18 12.40 16.41
N GLY A 123 6.53 13.68 16.51
CA GLY A 123 7.90 14.15 16.27
C GLY A 123 8.84 13.99 17.47
N GLY A 124 8.36 13.40 18.57
CA GLY A 124 8.98 13.44 19.90
C GLY A 124 8.50 14.63 20.74
N GLY A 125 8.98 14.72 21.98
CA GLY A 125 8.64 15.78 22.93
C GLY A 125 7.57 15.36 23.96
N GLN A 126 7.06 16.35 24.72
CA GLN A 126 6.03 16.13 25.74
C GLN A 126 4.62 16.34 25.18
N GLY A 127 3.67 15.52 25.62
CA GLY A 127 2.23 15.78 25.48
C GLY A 127 1.65 15.66 24.06
N SER A 128 2.43 15.21 23.07
CA SER A 128 1.93 14.90 21.72
C SER A 128 1.30 13.51 21.68
N ASP A 129 0.31 13.31 20.80
CA ASP A 129 -0.12 11.96 20.43
C ASP A 129 1.08 11.16 19.90
N LEU A 130 1.18 9.88 20.29
CA LEU A 130 2.11 8.94 19.70
C LEU A 130 1.73 8.68 18.25
N ALA A 131 0.46 8.36 18.02
CA ALA A 131 -0.09 8.06 16.72
C ALA A 131 -1.52 8.60 16.63
N ARG A 132 -1.89 9.11 15.47
CA ARG A 132 -3.23 9.53 15.11
C ARG A 132 -3.54 9.01 13.72
N MET A 133 -4.71 8.40 13.58
CA MET A 133 -5.25 7.97 12.29
C MET A 133 -6.62 8.57 12.09
N SER A 134 -6.92 8.94 10.85
CA SER A 134 -8.27 9.32 10.46
C SER A 134 -8.74 8.58 9.22
N LYS A 135 -9.97 8.06 9.25
CA LYS A 135 -10.65 7.46 8.10
C LYS A 135 -12.11 7.89 8.11
N ASP A 136 -12.62 8.33 6.96
CA ASP A 136 -14.03 8.74 6.78
C ASP A 136 -14.52 9.75 7.83
N GLY A 137 -13.66 10.70 8.20
CA GLY A 137 -13.96 11.73 9.21
C GLY A 137 -13.97 11.24 10.66
N ARG A 138 -13.59 9.99 10.93
CA ARG A 138 -13.40 9.43 12.26
C ARG A 138 -11.94 9.38 12.64
N GLU A 139 -11.64 9.75 13.87
CA GLU A 139 -10.27 9.85 14.39
C GLU A 139 -10.06 8.83 15.51
N PHE A 140 -8.90 8.18 15.51
CA PHE A 140 -8.38 7.39 16.60
C PHE A 140 -6.95 7.83 16.89
N ALA A 141 -6.66 8.16 18.14
CA ALA A 141 -5.32 8.57 18.58
C ALA A 141 -4.89 7.84 19.84
N LEU A 142 -3.61 7.46 19.86
CA LEU A 142 -2.91 6.93 21.01
C LEU A 142 -1.90 7.95 21.53
N GLN A 143 -1.74 8.03 22.83
CA GLN A 143 -0.83 8.94 23.52
C GLN A 143 0.16 8.13 24.34
N TRP A 144 1.46 8.41 24.18
CA TRP A 144 2.47 7.83 25.05
C TRP A 144 2.37 8.46 26.44
N PRO A 145 2.49 7.69 27.55
CA PRO A 145 2.28 8.21 28.91
C PRO A 145 3.37 9.16 29.42
N GLY A 146 4.46 9.34 28.66
CA GLY A 146 5.57 10.22 29.01
C GLY A 146 6.08 11.03 27.83
N ALA A 147 7.27 11.61 27.99
CA ALA A 147 7.96 12.26 26.88
C ALA A 147 8.41 11.21 25.86
N LEU A 148 8.20 11.49 24.57
CA LEU A 148 8.75 10.68 23.49
C LEU A 148 10.13 11.22 23.10
N PRO A 149 11.14 10.35 22.87
CA PRO A 149 12.39 10.76 22.25
C PRO A 149 12.11 11.21 20.80
N LYS A 150 13.04 11.97 20.21
CA LYS A 150 12.95 12.30 18.79
C LYS A 150 13.13 11.02 17.97
N PRO A 151 12.24 10.71 17.01
CA PRO A 151 12.34 9.48 16.25
C PRO A 151 13.49 9.51 15.24
N VAL A 152 14.11 8.36 15.01
CA VAL A 152 15.00 8.08 13.89
C VAL A 152 14.16 7.52 12.75
N LEU A 153 14.19 8.17 11.59
CA LEU A 153 13.40 7.80 10.43
C LEU A 153 14.24 6.99 9.44
N LYS A 154 13.70 5.85 8.98
CA LYS A 154 14.28 5.05 7.91
C LYS A 154 13.16 4.40 7.10
N GLU A 155 13.11 4.70 5.79
CA GLU A 155 12.07 4.18 4.89
C GLU A 155 10.67 4.43 5.48
N ASN A 156 9.88 3.39 5.72
CA ASN A 156 8.55 3.47 6.33
C ASN A 156 8.57 3.34 7.87
N THR A 157 9.72 3.47 8.53
CA THR A 157 9.89 3.22 9.97
C THR A 157 10.29 4.48 10.72
N ALA A 158 9.64 4.72 11.86
CA ALA A 158 10.00 5.71 12.87
C ALA A 158 10.33 5.01 14.19
N THR A 159 11.61 5.01 14.56
CA THR A 159 12.10 4.40 15.80
C THR A 159 12.29 5.47 16.88
N TYR A 160 11.62 5.30 18.01
CA TYR A 160 11.76 6.09 19.23
C TYR A 160 12.70 5.35 20.19
N PRO A 161 14.01 5.68 20.19
CA PRO A 161 15.01 4.91 20.91
C PRO A 161 14.92 5.15 22.41
N GLU A 162 15.11 4.09 23.21
CA GLU A 162 15.12 4.18 24.68
C GLU A 162 13.88 4.89 25.22
N VAL A 163 12.71 4.60 24.63
CA VAL A 163 11.42 5.12 25.08
C VAL A 163 11.13 4.73 26.53
N LEU A 164 11.68 3.57 26.94
CA LEU A 164 11.99 3.18 28.30
C LEU A 164 13.44 2.66 28.31
N PRO A 165 14.11 2.62 29.48
CA PRO A 165 15.45 2.02 29.57
C PRO A 165 15.51 0.61 28.96
N GLY A 166 16.32 0.44 27.92
CA GLY A 166 16.52 -0.81 27.17
C GLY A 166 15.35 -1.22 26.27
N VAL A 167 14.41 -0.31 25.98
CA VAL A 167 13.22 -0.58 25.15
C VAL A 167 13.08 0.51 24.09
N ASP A 168 12.96 0.10 22.83
CA ASP A 168 12.59 1.00 21.74
C ASP A 168 11.10 0.88 21.44
N LEU A 169 10.49 1.98 21.01
CA LEU A 169 9.18 1.95 20.35
C LEU A 169 9.39 2.16 18.86
N VAL A 170 8.97 1.21 18.04
CA VAL A 170 9.15 1.24 16.59
C VAL A 170 7.77 1.29 15.94
N MET A 171 7.52 2.35 15.18
CA MET A 171 6.29 2.54 14.42
C MET A 171 6.59 2.32 12.95
N ILE A 172 5.87 1.42 12.31
CA ILE A 172 6.05 1.08 10.89
C ILE A 172 4.79 1.50 10.14
N ALA A 173 4.90 2.45 9.22
CA ALA A 173 3.80 2.88 8.39
C ALA A 173 3.48 1.81 7.34
N GLU A 174 2.24 1.37 7.33
CA GLU A 174 1.71 0.42 6.36
C GLU A 174 0.90 1.14 5.29
N ARG A 175 0.46 0.39 4.27
CA ARG A 175 -0.39 0.93 3.19
C ARG A 175 -1.68 1.53 3.73
N GLY A 176 -2.16 1.02 4.87
CA GLY A 176 -3.16 1.64 5.72
C GLY A 176 -2.89 1.30 7.18
N GLY A 177 -2.87 2.30 8.05
CA GLY A 177 -2.52 2.14 9.46
C GLY A 177 -1.02 1.93 9.72
N TYR A 178 -0.70 1.22 10.81
CA TYR A 178 0.68 1.01 11.26
C TYR A 178 0.85 -0.30 12.04
N LEU A 179 2.09 -0.80 12.04
CA LEU A 179 2.58 -1.74 13.06
C LEU A 179 3.22 -0.96 14.21
N GLN A 180 3.06 -1.45 15.43
CA GLN A 180 3.65 -0.87 16.63
C GLN A 180 4.40 -1.94 17.40
N HIS A 181 5.72 -1.78 17.48
CA HIS A 181 6.57 -2.72 18.19
C HIS A 181 7.19 -2.05 19.42
N LEU A 182 6.95 -2.62 20.61
CA LEU A 182 7.84 -2.39 21.74
C LEU A 182 8.95 -3.44 21.68
N VAL A 183 10.16 -3.00 21.36
CA VAL A 183 11.35 -3.84 21.19
C VAL A 183 12.14 -3.82 22.49
N ILE A 184 11.99 -4.87 23.29
CA ILE A 184 12.70 -5.08 24.55
C ILE A 184 14.06 -5.69 24.22
N LYS A 185 15.15 -4.96 24.47
CA LYS A 185 16.48 -5.33 23.95
C LYS A 185 17.17 -6.46 24.70
N SER A 186 16.82 -6.69 25.96
CA SER A 186 17.51 -7.64 26.82
C SER A 186 16.65 -8.12 27.99
N ALA A 187 17.09 -9.21 28.63
CA ALA A 187 16.50 -9.72 29.87
C ALA A 187 16.59 -8.72 31.04
N GLU A 188 17.60 -7.85 31.05
CA GLU A 188 17.71 -6.74 32.01
C GLU A 188 16.56 -5.74 31.79
N ALA A 189 16.36 -5.30 30.54
CA ALA A 189 15.30 -4.37 30.16
C ALA A 189 13.91 -4.93 30.45
N ALA A 190 13.73 -6.24 30.26
CA ALA A 190 12.47 -6.94 30.52
C ALA A 190 12.01 -6.89 31.99
N ARG A 191 12.93 -6.61 32.92
CA ARG A 191 12.61 -6.43 34.35
C ARG A 191 12.15 -5.01 34.69
N ASN A 192 12.08 -4.11 33.70
CA ASN A 192 11.59 -2.76 33.91
C ASN A 192 10.11 -2.80 34.38
N PRO A 193 9.78 -2.27 35.57
CA PRO A 193 8.42 -2.32 36.10
C PRO A 193 7.39 -1.60 35.22
N GLN A 194 7.82 -0.67 34.35
CA GLN A 194 6.94 0.01 33.39
C GLN A 194 6.46 -0.92 32.27
N LEU A 195 7.13 -2.05 32.02
CA LEU A 195 6.69 -3.07 31.07
C LEU A 195 5.61 -4.00 31.63
N ALA A 196 5.38 -4.01 32.95
CA ALA A 196 4.34 -4.84 33.53
C ALA A 196 2.93 -4.42 33.05
N LYS A 197 2.73 -3.11 32.82
CA LYS A 197 1.51 -2.53 32.27
C LYS A 197 1.85 -1.25 31.51
N VAL A 198 1.95 -1.32 30.19
CA VAL A 198 2.12 -0.14 29.35
C VAL A 198 0.74 0.45 29.08
N ARG A 199 0.53 1.72 29.40
CA ARG A 199 -0.76 2.41 29.20
C ARG A 199 -0.60 3.53 28.20
N LEU A 200 -1.32 3.42 27.09
CA LEU A 200 -1.40 4.46 26.07
C LEU A 200 -2.72 5.19 26.24
N GLY A 201 -2.70 6.52 26.42
CA GLY A 201 -3.93 7.31 26.48
C GLY A 201 -4.68 7.21 25.15
N VAL A 202 -6.01 7.14 25.17
CA VAL A 202 -6.82 6.97 23.96
C VAL A 202 -7.72 8.18 23.76
N ARG A 203 -7.75 8.70 22.53
CA ARG A 203 -8.78 9.64 22.07
C ARG A 203 -9.44 9.10 20.82
N ALA A 204 -10.74 8.83 20.90
CA ALA A 204 -11.51 8.22 19.83
C ALA A 204 -12.94 8.80 19.79
N PRO A 205 -13.12 10.08 19.44
CA PRO A 205 -14.40 10.76 19.54
C PRO A 205 -15.47 10.09 18.65
N GLY A 206 -16.59 9.71 19.28
CA GLY A 206 -17.71 9.06 18.57
C GLY A 206 -17.45 7.61 18.17
N LEU A 207 -16.36 6.99 18.65
CA LEU A 207 -16.09 5.57 18.45
C LEU A 207 -16.34 4.78 19.74
N THR A 208 -16.92 3.59 19.58
CA THR A 208 -17.05 2.60 20.65
C THR A 208 -15.85 1.66 20.60
N LEU A 209 -15.09 1.60 21.70
CA LEU A 209 -13.89 0.79 21.80
C LEU A 209 -14.22 -0.57 22.43
N GLN A 210 -13.73 -1.65 21.84
CA GLN A 210 -13.95 -3.02 22.32
C GLN A 210 -12.64 -3.80 22.30
N SER A 211 -12.51 -4.72 23.26
CA SER A 211 -11.41 -5.69 23.34
C SER A 211 -11.99 -7.09 23.56
N ASP A 212 -11.57 -8.06 22.77
CA ASP A 212 -11.94 -9.48 22.92
C ASP A 212 -10.74 -10.38 22.58
N LYS A 213 -10.36 -11.27 23.51
CA LYS A 213 -9.28 -12.27 23.32
C LYS A 213 -8.00 -11.70 22.67
N GLY A 214 -7.55 -10.54 23.16
CA GLY A 214 -6.35 -9.86 22.68
C GLY A 214 -6.50 -9.10 21.36
N ALA A 215 -7.67 -9.12 20.72
CA ALA A 215 -8.00 -8.27 19.58
C ALA A 215 -8.69 -6.98 20.05
N LEU A 216 -8.51 -5.89 19.28
CA LEU A 216 -9.07 -4.57 19.58
C LEU A 216 -9.91 -4.08 18.41
N LYS A 217 -10.99 -3.36 18.70
CA LYS A 217 -11.87 -2.77 17.69
C LYS A 217 -12.28 -1.36 18.11
N ALA A 218 -12.41 -0.49 17.12
CA ALA A 218 -13.07 0.81 17.24
C ALA A 218 -14.22 0.87 16.24
N LEU A 219 -15.44 0.96 16.77
CA LEU A 219 -16.68 0.90 15.99
C LEU A 219 -17.35 2.26 15.89
N ASP A 220 -17.99 2.56 14.77
CA ASP A 220 -18.84 3.74 14.65
C ASP A 220 -20.22 3.56 15.33
N ALA A 221 -21.07 4.58 15.22
CA ALA A 221 -22.41 4.56 15.81
C ALA A 221 -23.37 3.52 15.19
N THR A 222 -23.05 2.98 14.01
CA THR A 222 -23.82 1.92 13.35
C THR A 222 -23.35 0.51 13.74
N GLY A 223 -22.23 0.42 14.47
CA GLY A 223 -21.56 -0.83 14.81
C GLY A 223 -20.58 -1.31 13.74
N ALA A 224 -20.33 -0.51 12.71
CA ALA A 224 -19.33 -0.83 11.69
C ALA A 224 -17.92 -0.59 12.24
N GLU A 225 -17.00 -1.50 11.92
CA GLU A 225 -15.60 -1.38 12.31
C GLU A 225 -14.91 -0.28 11.50
N VAL A 226 -14.20 0.62 12.19
CA VAL A 226 -13.44 1.73 11.59
C VAL A 226 -11.95 1.51 11.73
N PHE A 227 -11.52 0.96 12.85
CA PHE A 227 -10.14 0.53 13.10
C PHE A 227 -10.14 -0.77 13.89
N SER A 228 -9.13 -1.60 13.68
CA SER A 228 -8.89 -2.80 14.48
C SER A 228 -7.42 -3.15 14.64
N SER A 229 -7.19 -3.94 15.68
CA SER A 229 -5.98 -4.71 15.93
C SER A 229 -6.37 -6.18 15.97
N PRO A 230 -5.68 -7.07 15.25
CA PRO A 230 -5.78 -8.50 15.47
C PRO A 230 -5.30 -8.86 16.89
N THR A 231 -5.39 -10.14 17.25
CA THR A 231 -4.86 -10.65 18.51
C THR A 231 -3.40 -10.27 18.68
N SER A 232 -3.12 -9.50 19.74
CA SER A 232 -1.79 -9.01 20.06
C SER A 232 -0.90 -10.15 20.55
N VAL A 233 0.33 -10.19 20.05
CA VAL A 233 1.30 -11.23 20.38
C VAL A 233 2.66 -10.60 20.65
N MET A 234 3.51 -11.40 21.30
CA MET A 234 4.92 -11.08 21.45
C MET A 234 5.77 -12.28 21.05
N TRP A 235 6.95 -12.00 20.52
CA TRP A 235 7.85 -13.04 20.04
C TRP A 235 9.31 -12.68 20.28
N ASP A 236 10.14 -13.70 20.38
CA ASP A 236 11.58 -13.59 20.55
C ASP A 236 12.33 -13.64 19.20
N SER A 237 13.64 -13.40 19.25
CA SER A 237 14.51 -13.30 18.07
C SER A 237 15.17 -14.63 17.67
N SER A 238 14.61 -15.79 18.05
CA SER A 238 15.22 -17.09 17.70
C SER A 238 14.96 -17.54 16.25
N GLY A 239 14.17 -16.80 15.47
CA GLY A 239 13.74 -17.13 14.12
C GLY A 239 13.69 -15.94 13.15
N PRO A 240 13.64 -16.17 11.81
CA PRO A 240 13.48 -15.10 10.83
C PRO A 240 12.14 -14.35 10.97
N MET A 241 12.17 -13.04 10.71
CA MET A 241 11.02 -12.12 10.79
C MET A 241 10.41 -11.83 9.40
N PRO A 242 9.11 -11.50 9.26
CA PRO A 242 8.06 -11.51 10.29
C PRO A 242 7.23 -12.82 10.25
N GLY A 243 7.30 -13.64 11.30
CA GLY A 243 6.37 -14.77 11.46
C GLY A 243 6.73 -15.85 12.51
N PRO A 244 5.73 -16.50 13.14
CA PRO A 244 5.85 -17.51 14.22
C PRO A 244 6.37 -18.90 13.82
N ALA A 245 7.13 -19.02 12.72
CA ALA A 245 7.51 -20.32 12.17
C ALA A 245 8.65 -21.02 12.96
N THR A 246 9.39 -20.28 13.79
CA THR A 246 10.46 -20.80 14.68
C THR A 246 10.70 -19.98 15.95
N SER A 247 10.27 -18.71 16.01
CA SER A 247 10.34 -17.90 17.23
C SER A 247 9.39 -18.43 18.31
N LYS A 248 9.82 -18.36 19.57
CA LYS A 248 8.90 -18.50 20.68
C LYS A 248 7.95 -17.32 20.66
N SER A 249 6.67 -17.57 20.92
CA SER A 249 5.67 -16.51 21.04
C SER A 249 4.72 -16.74 22.21
N ALA A 250 4.09 -15.66 22.66
CA ALA A 250 3.04 -15.66 23.66
C ALA A 250 1.96 -14.64 23.29
N ALA A 251 0.75 -14.84 23.80
CA ALA A 251 -0.30 -13.84 23.71
C ALA A 251 0.05 -12.63 24.58
N VAL A 252 -0.35 -11.44 24.12
CA VAL A 252 -0.27 -10.20 24.89
C VAL A 252 -1.68 -9.81 25.28
N ASP A 253 -1.90 -9.56 26.57
CA ASP A 253 -3.20 -9.10 27.04
C ASP A 253 -3.36 -7.61 26.76
N VAL A 254 -4.45 -7.24 26.08
CA VAL A 254 -4.76 -5.87 25.70
C VAL A 254 -6.22 -5.56 26.03
N SER A 255 -6.45 -4.39 26.63
CA SER A 255 -7.79 -3.96 27.04
C SER A 255 -7.89 -2.43 27.12
N PHE A 256 -9.11 -1.91 26.94
CA PHE A 256 -9.41 -0.51 27.20
C PHE A 256 -9.84 -0.32 28.65
N VAL A 257 -9.08 0.47 29.42
CA VAL A 257 -9.31 0.73 30.85
C VAL A 257 -9.06 2.21 31.13
N ASP A 258 -10.03 2.88 31.77
CA ASP A 258 -9.91 4.28 32.22
C ASP A 258 -9.41 5.25 31.13
N GLY A 259 -9.95 5.14 29.91
CA GLY A 259 -9.56 5.99 28.78
C GLY A 259 -8.17 5.69 28.20
N SER A 260 -7.58 4.54 28.54
CA SER A 260 -6.29 4.10 28.03
C SER A 260 -6.37 2.71 27.40
N LEU A 261 -5.52 2.45 26.40
CA LEU A 261 -5.19 1.12 25.94
C LEU A 261 -4.09 0.57 26.87
N GLN A 262 -4.43 -0.45 27.65
CA GLN A 262 -3.49 -1.17 28.49
C GLN A 262 -2.93 -2.36 27.71
N ILE A 263 -1.60 -2.46 27.65
CA ILE A 263 -0.84 -3.55 27.04
C ILE A 263 -0.07 -4.25 28.16
N VAL A 264 -0.26 -5.56 28.28
CA VAL A 264 0.34 -6.41 29.33
C VAL A 264 1.11 -7.55 28.66
N PRO A 265 2.42 -7.38 28.42
CA PRO A 265 3.30 -8.45 27.96
C PRO A 265 3.34 -9.62 28.96
N ASP A 266 3.45 -10.85 28.45
CA ASP A 266 3.58 -12.04 29.28
C ASP A 266 4.92 -12.05 30.03
N GLN A 267 4.85 -11.81 31.35
CA GLN A 267 6.03 -11.72 32.19
C GLN A 267 6.73 -13.07 32.40
N LYS A 268 6.02 -14.19 32.29
CA LYS A 268 6.62 -15.52 32.40
C LYS A 268 7.44 -15.83 31.16
N PHE A 269 6.94 -15.44 29.98
CA PHE A 269 7.71 -15.50 28.75
C PHE A 269 8.96 -14.62 28.85
N LEU A 270 8.83 -13.36 29.26
CA LEU A 270 9.99 -12.46 29.39
C LEU A 270 11.05 -12.98 30.38
N ALA A 271 10.63 -13.71 31.42
CA ALA A 271 11.53 -14.31 32.41
C ALA A 271 12.10 -15.68 32.01
N ASP A 272 11.63 -16.30 30.91
CA ASP A 272 12.09 -17.62 30.47
C ASP A 272 13.56 -17.53 30.01
N PRO A 273 14.49 -18.28 30.62
CA PRO A 273 15.90 -18.27 30.23
C PRO A 273 16.16 -18.76 28.80
N ALA A 274 15.19 -19.43 28.18
CA ALA A 274 15.27 -19.89 26.81
C ALA A 274 14.62 -18.92 25.80
N VAL A 275 14.27 -17.69 26.20
CA VAL A 275 13.87 -16.60 25.29
C VAL A 275 15.08 -15.86 24.76
N VAL A 276 15.12 -15.65 23.44
CA VAL A 276 16.22 -14.96 22.74
C VAL A 276 15.86 -13.50 22.48
N TYR A 277 16.58 -12.58 23.12
CA TYR A 277 16.36 -11.15 22.94
C TYR A 277 16.98 -10.60 21.63
N PRO A 278 16.42 -9.55 21.01
CA PRO A 278 15.29 -8.75 21.49
C PRO A 278 13.94 -9.47 21.42
N VAL A 279 13.01 -9.08 22.29
CA VAL A 279 11.59 -9.49 22.25
C VAL A 279 10.77 -8.35 21.71
N THR A 280 9.88 -8.63 20.76
CA THR A 280 8.94 -7.66 20.20
C THR A 280 7.55 -7.91 20.77
N VAL A 281 6.88 -6.85 21.22
CA VAL A 281 5.46 -6.84 21.62
C VAL A 281 4.68 -6.02 20.61
N ASP A 282 3.63 -6.61 20.02
CA ASP A 282 2.87 -6.02 18.91
C ASP A 282 1.36 -6.01 19.18
N PRO A 283 0.78 -4.82 19.35
CA PRO A 283 -0.58 -4.53 18.92
C PRO A 283 -0.55 -3.59 17.70
N PRO A 284 -0.76 -4.09 16.48
CA PRO A 284 -0.82 -3.24 15.30
C PRO A 284 -2.21 -2.62 15.15
N TRP A 285 -2.34 -1.50 14.45
CA TRP A 285 -3.64 -0.87 14.21
C TRP A 285 -3.82 -0.51 12.74
N SER A 286 -4.95 -0.91 12.17
CA SER A 286 -5.28 -0.59 10.78
C SER A 286 -6.78 -0.37 10.60
N PRO A 287 -7.21 0.38 9.58
CA PRO A 287 -8.60 0.32 9.15
C PRO A 287 -8.95 -1.07 8.62
N PRO A 288 -10.18 -1.57 8.83
CA PRO A 288 -10.61 -2.80 8.20
C PRO A 288 -10.70 -2.64 6.68
N GLY A 289 -10.53 -3.75 5.98
CA GLY A 289 -10.57 -3.80 4.52
C GLY A 289 -11.01 -5.17 4.00
N ILE A 290 -11.67 -5.18 2.84
CA ILE A 290 -12.05 -6.40 2.10
C ILE A 290 -11.00 -6.63 1.01
N TYR A 291 -9.76 -6.83 1.46
CA TYR A 291 -8.62 -7.14 0.59
C TYR A 291 -7.65 -8.10 1.29
N ASN A 292 -8.14 -8.90 2.25
CA ASN A 292 -7.30 -9.79 3.05
C ASN A 292 -6.61 -10.87 2.20
N TRP A 293 -5.41 -11.26 2.60
CA TRP A 293 -4.81 -12.47 2.07
C TRP A 293 -4.02 -13.25 3.12
N ALA A 294 -3.94 -14.56 2.92
CA ALA A 294 -3.19 -15.47 3.77
C ALA A 294 -2.49 -16.54 2.97
N THR A 295 -1.34 -16.98 3.47
CA THR A 295 -0.67 -18.20 3.00
C THR A 295 -0.93 -19.35 3.98
N VAL A 296 -1.20 -20.53 3.44
CA VAL A 296 -1.24 -21.81 4.18
C VAL A 296 -0.12 -22.69 3.66
N LEU A 297 0.74 -23.16 4.56
CA LEU A 297 1.88 -24.01 4.25
C LEU A 297 1.64 -25.43 4.79
N SER A 298 1.72 -26.46 3.95
CA SER A 298 1.39 -27.82 4.36
C SER A 298 2.35 -28.38 5.42
N GLY A 299 3.62 -27.97 5.39
CA GLY A 299 4.61 -28.36 6.40
C GLY A 299 4.55 -27.52 7.68
N LYS A 300 3.69 -26.49 7.74
CA LYS A 300 3.44 -25.63 8.91
C LYS A 300 1.93 -25.48 9.20
N GLY A 301 1.18 -26.56 9.02
CA GLY A 301 -0.29 -26.53 8.89
C GLY A 301 -1.11 -26.05 10.11
N SER A 302 -0.48 -25.73 11.24
CA SER A 302 -1.17 -25.15 12.40
C SER A 302 -1.20 -23.62 12.40
N GLN A 303 -0.57 -22.95 11.42
CA GLN A 303 -0.45 -21.49 11.41
C GLN A 303 -0.98 -20.88 10.10
N PRO A 304 -1.97 -19.96 10.17
CA PRO A 304 -2.28 -19.10 9.05
C PRO A 304 -1.27 -17.95 8.98
N TYR A 305 -0.60 -17.79 7.84
CA TYR A 305 0.31 -16.67 7.59
C TYR A 305 -0.48 -15.51 6.97
N TRP A 306 -1.14 -14.71 7.81
CA TRP A 306 -1.86 -13.52 7.37
C TRP A 306 -0.88 -12.45 6.86
N TRP A 307 -1.13 -11.90 5.67
CA TRP A 307 -0.31 -10.85 5.05
C TRP A 307 1.18 -11.16 4.89
N THR A 308 1.56 -12.44 4.97
CA THR A 308 2.95 -12.92 4.92
C THR A 308 2.97 -14.33 4.35
N SER A 309 4.14 -14.77 3.90
CA SER A 309 4.39 -16.19 3.63
C SER A 309 5.23 -16.87 4.71
N GLY A 310 5.49 -16.17 5.82
CA GLY A 310 6.36 -16.64 6.91
C GLY A 310 7.83 -16.24 6.76
N GLU A 311 8.26 -15.77 5.59
CA GLU A 311 9.64 -15.32 5.34
C GLU A 311 9.69 -13.95 4.62
N HIS A 312 8.65 -13.60 3.84
CA HIS A 312 8.61 -12.39 3.02
C HIS A 312 7.21 -11.77 2.98
N PRO A 313 7.07 -10.46 2.66
CA PRO A 313 5.78 -9.77 2.51
C PRO A 313 5.06 -10.12 1.19
N TRP A 314 5.42 -11.23 0.55
CA TRP A 314 4.86 -11.69 -0.72
C TRP A 314 4.09 -12.98 -0.50
N ALA A 315 3.00 -13.16 -1.24
CA ALA A 315 2.30 -14.44 -1.26
C ALA A 315 3.18 -15.54 -1.87
N GLN A 316 3.16 -16.73 -1.26
CA GLN A 316 3.81 -17.92 -1.81
C GLN A 316 2.75 -18.88 -2.34
N ILE A 317 3.02 -19.44 -3.51
CA ILE A 317 2.20 -20.47 -4.15
C ILE A 317 3.09 -21.59 -4.70
N GLY A 318 2.54 -22.79 -4.77
CA GLY A 318 3.21 -23.94 -5.41
C GLY A 318 3.92 -24.84 -4.42
N GLN A 319 4.85 -25.66 -4.92
CA GLN A 319 5.53 -26.69 -4.14
C GLN A 319 6.98 -26.29 -3.89
N CYS A 320 7.43 -26.41 -2.64
CA CYS A 320 8.85 -26.43 -2.30
C CYS A 320 9.27 -27.89 -2.10
N PRO A 321 9.81 -28.57 -3.14
CA PRO A 321 10.08 -30.00 -3.07
C PRO A 321 11.24 -30.29 -2.11
N ALA A 322 11.15 -31.42 -1.40
CA ALA A 322 12.19 -31.87 -0.48
C ALA A 322 13.57 -32.05 -1.15
N SER A 323 13.62 -32.19 -2.48
CA SER A 323 14.85 -32.24 -3.27
C SER A 323 15.69 -30.96 -3.21
N LEU A 324 15.09 -29.82 -2.87
CA LEU A 324 15.82 -28.57 -2.62
C LEU A 324 16.44 -28.53 -1.20
N GLY A 325 16.34 -29.61 -0.44
CA GLY A 325 17.00 -29.79 0.85
C GLY A 325 16.55 -28.79 1.92
N GLY A 326 17.48 -28.39 2.81
CA GLY A 326 17.20 -27.45 3.90
C GLY A 326 16.74 -26.06 3.46
N TRP A 327 16.82 -25.75 2.17
CA TRP A 327 16.37 -24.48 1.59
C TRP A 327 14.86 -24.28 1.72
N CYS A 328 14.10 -25.38 1.69
CA CYS A 328 12.64 -25.32 1.82
C CYS A 328 12.15 -25.17 3.26
N ASN A 329 13.01 -25.23 4.29
CA ASN A 329 12.66 -24.98 5.70
C ASN A 329 11.38 -25.71 6.21
N GLY A 330 11.07 -26.88 5.64
CA GLY A 330 9.84 -27.62 5.94
C GLY A 330 8.55 -26.90 5.54
N ILE A 331 8.56 -26.06 4.49
CA ILE A 331 7.39 -25.34 3.96
C ILE A 331 6.38 -26.31 3.32
N GLY A 332 6.88 -27.24 2.48
CA GLY A 332 6.03 -28.14 1.69
C GLY A 332 5.28 -27.40 0.58
N GLU A 333 3.96 -27.54 0.57
CA GLU A 333 3.07 -26.86 -0.39
C GLU A 333 2.58 -25.53 0.18
N ALA A 334 2.73 -24.45 -0.59
CA ALA A 334 2.19 -23.14 -0.29
C ALA A 334 0.92 -22.85 -1.09
N ARG A 335 -0.13 -22.40 -0.41
CA ARG A 335 -1.37 -21.93 -1.01
C ARG A 335 -1.68 -20.52 -0.52
N ALA A 336 -1.91 -19.60 -1.44
CA ALA A 336 -2.33 -18.24 -1.12
C ALA A 336 -3.83 -18.08 -1.39
N TYR A 337 -4.52 -17.45 -0.46
CA TYR A 337 -5.94 -17.12 -0.54
C TYR A 337 -6.09 -15.61 -0.49
N PHE A 338 -6.91 -15.05 -1.38
CA PHE A 338 -7.15 -13.62 -1.51
C PHE A 338 -8.64 -13.32 -1.40
N GLU A 339 -8.98 -12.26 -0.70
CA GLU A 339 -10.30 -11.68 -0.61
C GLU A 339 -10.36 -10.39 -1.43
N TYR A 340 -11.47 -10.16 -2.13
CA TYR A 340 -11.70 -8.95 -2.92
C TYR A 340 -13.14 -8.48 -2.75
N ASP A 341 -13.37 -7.17 -2.65
CA ASP A 341 -14.71 -6.59 -2.72
C ASP A 341 -15.29 -6.70 -4.13
N THR A 342 -16.26 -7.60 -4.28
CA THR A 342 -16.99 -7.86 -5.53
C THR A 342 -18.43 -7.34 -5.49
N THR A 343 -18.84 -6.62 -4.45
CA THR A 343 -20.23 -6.15 -4.28
C THR A 343 -20.73 -5.31 -5.45
N PHE A 344 -19.85 -4.49 -6.05
CA PHE A 344 -20.17 -3.69 -7.23
C PHE A 344 -20.51 -4.51 -8.49
N LEU A 345 -20.22 -5.82 -8.52
CA LEU A 345 -20.59 -6.72 -9.61
C LEU A 345 -22.03 -7.25 -9.49
N HIS A 346 -22.75 -6.93 -8.41
CA HIS A 346 -24.13 -7.33 -8.23
C HIS A 346 -24.97 -6.99 -9.48
N ASP A 347 -25.79 -7.94 -9.93
CA ASP A 347 -26.61 -7.89 -11.16
C ASP A 347 -25.86 -7.68 -12.49
N LYS A 348 -24.52 -7.77 -12.52
CA LYS A 348 -23.74 -7.68 -13.76
C LYS A 348 -23.42 -9.08 -14.33
N PRO A 349 -23.61 -9.33 -15.64
CA PRO A 349 -23.16 -10.57 -16.26
C PRO A 349 -21.63 -10.60 -16.35
N VAL A 350 -21.00 -11.56 -15.68
CA VAL A 350 -19.54 -11.77 -15.76
C VAL A 350 -19.24 -12.69 -16.94
N VAL A 351 -18.60 -12.13 -17.97
CA VAL A 351 -18.25 -12.86 -19.21
C VAL A 351 -16.98 -13.69 -19.08
N SER A 352 -16.04 -13.25 -18.25
CA SER A 352 -14.77 -13.92 -17.96
C SER A 352 -14.15 -13.37 -16.68
N ALA A 353 -13.32 -14.17 -16.03
CA ALA A 353 -12.45 -13.73 -14.94
C ALA A 353 -11.08 -14.40 -15.07
N SER A 354 -10.02 -13.64 -14.79
CA SER A 354 -8.65 -14.13 -14.72
C SER A 354 -7.98 -13.61 -13.44
N LEU A 355 -6.94 -14.31 -13.01
CA LEU A 355 -6.05 -13.86 -11.95
C LEU A 355 -4.64 -13.76 -12.53
N ASP A 356 -4.13 -12.54 -12.61
CA ASP A 356 -2.78 -12.26 -13.08
C ASP A 356 -1.93 -11.84 -11.88
N THR A 357 -0.80 -12.52 -11.68
CA THR A 357 0.14 -12.24 -10.59
C THR A 357 1.55 -12.01 -11.13
N ALA A 358 2.28 -11.10 -10.50
CA ALA A 358 3.70 -10.90 -10.81
C ALA A 358 4.54 -11.89 -9.98
N VAL A 359 5.27 -12.77 -10.66
CA VAL A 359 6.26 -13.64 -10.02
C VAL A 359 7.50 -12.81 -9.70
N VAL A 360 7.66 -12.43 -8.43
CA VAL A 360 8.81 -11.65 -7.95
C VAL A 360 10.05 -12.52 -7.71
N TYR A 361 9.83 -13.79 -7.40
CA TYR A 361 10.87 -14.78 -7.15
C TYR A 361 10.32 -16.17 -7.44
N SER A 362 11.13 -17.03 -8.07
CA SER A 362 10.89 -18.46 -8.15
C SER A 362 12.20 -19.21 -8.00
N PRO A 363 12.27 -20.27 -7.16
CA PRO A 363 13.46 -21.11 -7.06
C PRO A 363 13.70 -21.94 -8.33
N SER A 364 12.69 -22.09 -9.20
CA SER A 364 12.79 -22.75 -10.51
C SER A 364 12.04 -21.98 -11.59
N CYS A 365 12.70 -21.70 -12.72
CA CYS A 365 12.10 -21.01 -13.88
C CYS A 365 11.39 -21.97 -14.85
N SER A 366 10.97 -23.15 -14.40
CA SER A 366 10.36 -24.19 -15.23
C SER A 366 8.85 -24.02 -15.41
#